data_AF-A0A7V9ICX3-F1
#
_entry.id   AF-A0A7V9ICX3-F1
#
_cell.length_a   1.000
_cell.length_b   1.000
_cell.length_c   1.000
_cell.angle_alpha   90.00
_cell.angle_beta   90.00
_cell.angle_gamma   90.00
#
_symmetry.space_group_name_H-M   'P 1'
#
loop_
_entity.id
_entity.type
_entity.pdbx_description
1 polymer ?
#
loop_
_entity_poly.entity_id
_entity_poly.type
_entity_poly.pdbx_seq_one_letter_code
_entity_poly.pdbx_strand_id
1 'polypeptide(L)'
;ADYLIIRTRGGKFVARGTVKQNYDNLRLPIDVQLRSEGEGANKTVTLRMEQASADFNIESDGKPLEIIIDPGHKMLRISPELRVSSIARRGIEQMKEGNYAEAQSQFEAALKLDRSNSWVYYHLGLLFLEQRNYDLAKDNFQAALAGNLNPAWLQVWAEIRLGNAYDAQGDRARAVARYKRAESLGEDYDGAQEAVKKYQATPYDPRDSQTALIR
;
A
#
# COMPACT_ATOMS: atom_id res chain seq x y z
N ALA A 1 -0.19 9.78 23.94
CA ALA A 1 0.85 10.82 23.90
C ALA A 1 1.04 11.31 25.33
N ASP A 2 2.27 11.45 25.78
CA ASP A 2 2.55 12.07 27.08
C ASP A 2 2.60 13.58 26.88
N TYR A 3 1.80 14.33 27.65
CA TYR A 3 1.79 15.78 27.59
C TYR A 3 1.58 16.40 28.97
N LEU A 4 2.01 17.65 29.09
CA LEU A 4 1.89 18.47 30.28
C LEU A 4 1.19 19.78 29.93
N ILE A 5 0.36 20.25 30.85
CA ILE A 5 -0.27 21.58 30.77
C ILE A 5 0.44 22.50 31.76
N ILE A 6 0.96 23.61 31.26
CA ILE A 6 1.71 24.61 32.03
C ILE A 6 0.95 25.93 31.96
N ARG A 7 0.75 26.59 33.11
CA ARG A 7 0.22 27.95 33.16
C ARG A 7 1.38 28.96 33.10
N THR A 8 1.31 29.92 32.17
CA THR A 8 2.35 30.93 32.00
C THR A 8 2.13 32.12 32.93
N ARG A 9 3.18 32.90 33.18
CA ARG A 9 3.10 34.14 33.99
C ARG A 9 2.14 35.18 33.40
N GLY A 10 1.89 35.13 32.09
CA GLY A 10 0.93 35.98 31.39
C GLY A 10 -0.52 35.51 31.47
N GLY A 11 -0.84 34.49 32.26
CA GLY A 11 -2.19 33.99 32.47
C GLY A 11 -2.68 32.95 31.46
N LYS A 12 -1.90 32.67 30.42
CA LYS A 12 -2.21 31.67 29.39
C LYS A 12 -1.85 30.24 29.81
N PHE A 13 -2.30 29.26 29.03
CA PHE A 13 -1.97 27.86 29.19
C PHE A 13 -1.18 27.34 27.99
N VAL A 14 -0.26 26.42 28.24
CA VAL A 14 0.57 25.80 27.22
C VAL A 14 0.49 24.29 27.37
N ALA A 15 0.04 23.60 26.34
CA ALA A 15 0.10 22.15 26.24
C ALA A 15 1.36 21.75 25.47
N ARG A 16 2.28 21.07 26.16
CA ARG A 16 3.54 20.58 25.61
C ARG A 16 3.60 19.07 25.73
N GLY A 17 3.95 18.39 24.64
CA GLY A 17 4.10 16.94 24.64
C GLY A 17 4.83 16.44 23.41
N THR A 18 4.94 15.11 23.34
CA THR A 18 5.59 14.42 22.24
C THR A 18 4.64 13.39 21.65
N VAL A 19 4.50 13.41 20.33
CA VAL A 19 3.83 12.35 19.56
C VAL A 19 4.89 11.39 19.06
N LYS A 20 4.70 10.09 19.29
CA LYS A 20 5.59 9.01 18.80
C LYS A 20 4.86 8.19 17.73
N GLN A 21 5.57 7.85 16.67
CA GLN A 21 5.10 6.99 15.59
C GLN A 21 6.03 5.78 15.48
N ASN A 22 5.48 4.60 15.75
CA ASN A 22 6.23 3.34 15.80
C ASN A 22 6.26 2.61 14.44
N TYR A 23 6.31 3.34 13.33
CA TYR A 23 6.32 2.75 11.99
C TYR A 23 7.55 3.22 11.23
N ASP A 24 8.50 2.32 11.03
CA ASP A 24 9.86 2.63 10.59
C ASP A 24 9.95 3.36 9.24
N ASN A 25 8.89 3.39 8.42
CA ASN A 25 8.92 3.98 7.08
C ASN A 25 7.71 4.87 6.73
N LEU A 26 6.85 5.22 7.70
CA LEU A 26 5.75 6.18 7.47
C LEU A 26 6.03 7.48 8.20
N ARG A 27 6.37 8.53 7.45
CA ARG A 27 6.61 9.89 7.94
C ARG A 27 5.47 10.81 7.52
N LEU A 28 4.25 10.47 7.94
CA LEU A 28 3.06 11.25 7.61
C LEU A 28 2.91 12.43 8.57
N PRO A 29 2.43 13.59 8.08
CA PRO A 29 2.11 14.70 8.97
C PRO A 29 0.96 14.34 9.92
N ILE A 30 1.07 14.74 11.18
CA ILE A 30 0.08 14.44 12.25
C ILE A 30 -0.54 15.74 12.74
N ASP A 31 -1.86 15.85 12.67
CA ASP A 31 -2.58 16.97 13.28
C ASP A 31 -2.73 16.74 14.78
N VAL A 32 -2.43 17.73 15.60
CA VAL A 32 -2.67 17.73 17.05
C VAL A 32 -3.56 18.90 17.38
N GLN A 33 -4.72 18.63 17.99
CA GLN A 33 -5.68 19.64 18.39
C GLN A 33 -5.74 19.78 19.91
N LEU A 34 -5.58 21.01 20.38
CA LEU A 34 -5.91 21.41 21.74
C LEU A 34 -7.32 21.98 21.76
N ARG A 35 -8.19 21.39 22.59
CA ARG A 35 -9.49 21.98 22.94
C ARG A 35 -9.38 22.70 24.28
N SER A 36 -9.91 23.91 24.36
CA SER A 36 -10.02 24.69 25.59
C SER A 36 -11.42 25.25 25.80
N GLU A 37 -11.67 25.90 26.93
CA GLU A 37 -12.91 26.65 27.19
C GLU A 37 -12.96 27.97 26.38
N GLY A 38 -14.15 28.39 25.92
CA GLY A 38 -14.40 29.68 25.26
C GLY A 38 -14.71 29.61 23.75
N GLU A 39 -15.08 30.75 23.14
CA GLU A 39 -15.24 30.87 21.68
C GLU A 39 -13.87 30.87 20.97
N GLY A 40 -13.74 30.11 19.88
CA GLY A 40 -12.47 29.95 19.15
C GLY A 40 -11.45 29.01 19.80
N ALA A 41 -11.89 28.18 20.75
CA ALA A 41 -11.02 27.44 21.66
C ALA A 41 -10.38 26.15 21.11
N ASN A 42 -10.46 25.88 19.80
CA ASN A 42 -9.83 24.73 19.18
C ASN A 42 -8.62 25.19 18.36
N LYS A 43 -7.41 24.86 18.82
CA LYS A 43 -6.16 25.15 18.08
C LYS A 43 -5.58 23.84 17.56
N THR A 44 -5.36 23.76 16.25
CA THR A 44 -4.76 22.59 15.59
C THR A 44 -3.39 22.95 15.05
N VAL A 45 -2.39 22.09 15.27
CA VAL A 45 -1.06 22.18 14.65
C VAL A 45 -0.77 20.90 13.88
N THR A 46 -0.17 21.03 12.70
CA THR A 46 0.29 19.87 11.92
C THR A 46 1.77 19.63 12.17
N LEU A 47 2.11 18.50 12.78
CA LEU A 47 3.48 18.06 13.02
C LEU A 47 4.00 17.31 11.80
N ARG A 48 5.12 17.75 11.24
CA ARG A 48 5.85 16.97 10.22
C ARG A 48 6.73 15.94 10.93
N MET A 49 6.49 14.66 10.66
CA MET A 49 7.21 13.56 11.30
C MET A 49 8.56 13.33 10.60
N GLU A 50 9.55 14.18 10.87
CA GLU A 50 10.91 14.01 10.34
C GLU A 50 11.64 12.83 10.99
N GLN A 51 11.29 12.50 12.23
CA GLN A 51 11.81 11.37 13.00
C GLN A 51 10.65 10.52 13.55
N ALA A 52 10.96 9.45 14.28
CA ALA A 52 9.97 8.59 14.95
C ALA A 52 9.15 9.33 16.03
N SER A 53 9.51 10.57 16.36
CA SER A 53 8.76 11.42 17.26
C SER A 53 8.80 12.88 16.82
N ALA A 54 7.74 13.62 17.14
CA ALA A 54 7.69 15.07 16.99
C ALA A 54 7.12 15.71 18.26
N ASP A 55 7.74 16.80 18.68
CA ASP A 55 7.28 17.61 19.81
C ASP A 55 6.23 18.61 19.34
N PHE A 56 5.25 18.88 20.19
CA PHE A 56 4.28 19.95 19.99
C PHE A 56 4.23 20.89 21.17
N ASN A 57 3.88 22.14 20.87
CA ASN A 57 3.72 23.20 21.85
C ASN A 57 2.56 24.10 21.41
N ILE A 58 1.41 23.98 22.07
CA ILE A 58 0.18 24.71 21.70
C ILE A 58 -0.24 25.59 22.87
N GLU A 59 -0.31 26.90 22.65
CA GLU A 59 -0.76 27.89 23.63
C GLU A 59 -2.26 28.14 23.51
N SER A 60 -2.99 28.17 24.62
CA SER A 60 -4.39 28.61 24.68
C SER A 60 -4.61 29.69 25.73
N ASP A 61 -5.51 30.62 25.44
CA ASP A 61 -5.96 31.65 26.35
C ASP A 61 -7.04 31.11 27.30
N GLY A 62 -7.79 30.08 26.89
CA GLY A 62 -8.77 29.36 27.70
C GLY A 62 -8.17 28.16 28.42
N LYS A 63 -8.84 27.67 29.47
CA LYS A 63 -8.40 26.48 30.22
C LYS A 63 -8.41 25.25 29.29
N PRO A 64 -7.28 24.53 29.14
CA PRO A 64 -7.22 23.29 28.37
C PRO A 64 -8.16 22.22 28.91
N LEU A 65 -8.94 21.61 28.01
CA LEU A 65 -9.83 20.50 28.31
C LEU A 65 -9.18 19.17 27.95
N GLU A 66 -8.73 19.05 26.70
CA GLU A 66 -8.13 17.83 26.17
C GLU A 66 -7.18 18.11 25.01
N ILE A 67 -6.22 17.20 24.83
CA ILE A 67 -5.41 17.09 23.61
C ILE A 67 -5.91 15.91 22.79
N ILE A 68 -6.28 16.19 21.55
CA ILE A 68 -6.72 15.20 20.58
C ILE A 68 -5.61 15.04 19.56
N ILE A 69 -4.98 13.88 19.55
CA ILE A 69 -4.09 13.50 18.46
C ILE A 69 -4.95 13.06 17.30
N ASP A 70 -4.74 13.67 16.14
CA ASP A 70 -5.43 13.38 14.91
C ASP A 70 -6.97 13.52 15.02
N PRO A 71 -7.48 14.74 15.25
CA PRO A 71 -8.93 14.99 15.38
C PRO A 71 -9.72 14.60 14.12
N GLY A 72 -9.05 14.62 12.96
CA GLY A 72 -9.62 14.20 11.67
C GLY A 72 -9.60 12.69 11.45
N HIS A 73 -9.06 11.90 12.39
CA HIS A 73 -8.94 10.45 12.30
C HIS A 73 -8.16 9.96 11.05
N LYS A 74 -7.20 10.77 10.55
CA LYS A 74 -6.31 10.45 9.43
C LYS A 74 -5.31 9.33 9.75
N MET A 75 -4.96 9.15 11.02
CA MET A 75 -3.96 8.23 11.58
C MET A 75 -4.58 7.21 12.57
N LEU A 76 -5.58 7.62 13.37
CA LEU A 76 -6.27 6.71 14.32
C LEU A 76 -7.30 5.79 13.65
N ARG A 77 -7.63 6.04 12.38
CA ARG A 77 -7.99 4.98 11.44
C ARG A 77 -6.74 4.59 10.67
N ILE A 78 -5.92 3.72 11.25
CA ILE A 78 -5.29 2.71 10.38
C ILE A 78 -6.46 1.89 9.88
N SER A 79 -7.06 2.32 8.79
CA SER A 79 -8.01 1.48 8.09
C SER A 79 -7.25 0.17 7.80
N PRO A 80 -7.86 -1.01 8.01
CA PRO A 80 -7.22 -2.28 7.66
C PRO A 80 -6.57 -2.23 6.27
N GLU A 81 -7.20 -1.51 5.34
CA GLU A 81 -6.73 -1.27 3.97
C GLU A 81 -5.42 -0.46 3.90
N LEU A 82 -5.25 0.57 4.74
CA LEU A 82 -4.01 1.36 4.80
C LEU A 82 -2.85 0.53 5.38
N ARG A 83 -3.12 -0.32 6.39
CA ARG A 83 -2.12 -1.23 6.95
C ARG A 83 -1.67 -2.26 5.92
N VAL A 84 -2.62 -2.88 5.25
CA VAL A 84 -2.38 -3.83 4.15
C VAL A 84 -1.52 -3.17 3.08
N SER A 85 -1.91 -1.96 2.64
CA SER A 85 -1.19 -1.22 1.61
C SER A 85 0.24 -0.86 2.03
N SER A 86 0.45 -0.43 3.27
CA SER A 86 1.79 -0.10 3.78
C SER A 86 2.72 -1.32 3.81
N ILE A 87 2.24 -2.45 4.33
CA ILE A 87 3.03 -3.68 4.43
C ILE A 87 3.33 -4.21 3.03
N ALA A 88 2.33 -4.26 2.15
CA ALA A 88 2.53 -4.71 0.79
C ALA A 88 3.46 -3.79 -0.02
N ARG A 89 3.43 -2.46 0.18
CA ARG A 89 4.42 -1.55 -0.41
C ARG A 89 5.84 -1.87 0.04
N ARG A 90 6.06 -2.22 1.31
CA ARG A 90 7.37 -2.69 1.78
C ARG A 90 7.79 -3.98 1.05
N GLY A 91 6.86 -4.91 0.83
CA GLY A 91 7.10 -6.11 0.04
C GLY A 91 7.56 -5.81 -1.39
N ILE A 92 6.93 -4.83 -2.06
CA ILE A 92 7.31 -4.38 -3.40
C ILE A 92 8.72 -3.80 -3.42
N GLU A 93 9.07 -2.95 -2.45
CA GLU A 93 10.42 -2.37 -2.38
C GLU A 93 11.49 -3.45 -2.14
N GLN A 94 11.20 -4.43 -1.26
CA GLN A 94 12.10 -5.57 -1.05
C GLN A 94 12.24 -6.45 -2.30
N MET A 95 11.17 -6.63 -3.08
CA MET A 95 11.22 -7.33 -4.36
C MET A 95 12.13 -6.62 -5.36
N LYS A 96 12.04 -5.28 -5.47
CA LYS A 96 12.93 -4.47 -6.32
C LYS A 96 14.39 -4.55 -5.90
N GLU A 97 14.65 -4.66 -4.60
CA GLU A 97 15.98 -4.86 -4.02
C GLU A 97 16.53 -6.29 -4.23
N GLY A 98 15.71 -7.22 -4.75
CA GLY A 98 16.06 -8.64 -4.91
C GLY A 98 15.95 -9.46 -3.62
N ASN A 99 15.45 -8.86 -2.54
CA ASN A 99 15.24 -9.51 -1.23
C ASN A 99 13.94 -10.32 -1.24
N TYR A 100 13.89 -11.34 -2.08
CA TYR A 100 12.65 -12.06 -2.39
C TYR A 100 11.99 -12.75 -1.19
N ALA A 101 12.78 -13.29 -0.26
CA ALA A 101 12.25 -13.92 0.95
C ALA A 101 11.55 -12.92 1.88
N GLU A 102 12.13 -11.73 2.03
CA GLU A 102 11.52 -10.65 2.82
C GLU A 102 10.28 -10.09 2.11
N ALA A 103 10.33 -9.93 0.79
CA ALA A 103 9.18 -9.52 -0.01
C ALA A 103 7.97 -10.46 0.20
N GLN A 104 8.20 -11.77 0.12
CA GLN A 104 7.18 -12.78 0.38
C GLN A 104 6.60 -12.65 1.80
N SER A 105 7.46 -12.55 2.81
CA SER A 105 7.05 -12.40 4.21
C SER A 105 6.14 -11.18 4.42
N GLN A 106 6.47 -10.04 3.79
CA GLN A 106 5.66 -8.82 3.86
C GLN A 106 4.30 -9.03 3.17
N PHE A 107 4.25 -9.61 1.99
CA PHE A 107 2.98 -9.86 1.32
C PHE A 107 2.08 -10.84 2.10
N GLU A 108 2.64 -11.91 2.66
CA GLU A 108 1.91 -12.83 3.53
C GLU A 108 1.38 -12.13 4.79
N ALA A 109 2.17 -11.22 5.38
CA ALA A 109 1.71 -10.40 6.50
C ALA A 109 0.56 -9.47 6.11
N ALA A 110 0.57 -8.90 4.90
CA ALA A 110 -0.53 -8.10 4.37
C ALA A 110 -1.80 -8.96 4.15
N LEU A 111 -1.67 -10.16 3.62
CA LEU A 111 -2.79 -11.10 3.43
C LEU A 111 -3.37 -11.64 4.74
N LYS A 112 -2.58 -11.70 5.82
CA LYS A 112 -3.11 -12.02 7.16
C LYS A 112 -4.12 -10.97 7.64
N LEU A 113 -4.01 -9.73 7.17
CA LEU A 113 -4.92 -8.63 7.51
C LEU A 113 -6.12 -8.55 6.55
N ASP A 114 -5.90 -8.78 5.25
CA ASP A 114 -6.95 -8.87 4.24
C ASP A 114 -6.69 -10.05 3.30
N ARG A 115 -7.38 -11.16 3.57
CA ARG A 115 -7.25 -12.41 2.81
C ARG A 115 -7.84 -12.36 1.41
N SER A 116 -8.59 -11.31 1.08
CA SER A 116 -9.26 -11.13 -0.20
C SER A 116 -8.59 -10.08 -1.10
N ASN A 117 -7.42 -9.56 -0.68
CA ASN A 117 -6.79 -8.45 -1.34
C ASN A 117 -6.18 -8.84 -2.68
N SER A 118 -6.86 -8.49 -3.78
CA SER A 118 -6.40 -8.85 -5.11
C SER A 118 -5.06 -8.22 -5.46
N TRP A 119 -4.80 -6.99 -4.99
CA TRP A 119 -3.55 -6.28 -5.26
C TRP A 119 -2.35 -6.98 -4.63
N VAL A 120 -2.49 -7.49 -3.39
CA VAL A 120 -1.40 -8.23 -2.74
C VAL A 120 -1.13 -9.57 -3.42
N TYR A 121 -2.17 -10.33 -3.76
CA TYR A 121 -2.00 -11.59 -4.51
C TYR A 121 -1.37 -11.36 -5.88
N TYR A 122 -1.72 -10.28 -6.58
CA TYR A 122 -1.10 -9.93 -7.85
C TYR A 122 0.42 -9.73 -7.71
N HIS A 123 0.87 -8.99 -6.69
CA HIS A 123 2.30 -8.78 -6.44
C HIS A 123 3.03 -10.05 -6.00
N LEU A 124 2.40 -10.93 -5.22
CA LEU A 124 2.95 -12.25 -4.94
C LEU A 124 3.09 -13.10 -6.22
N GLY A 125 2.11 -13.02 -7.12
CA GLY A 125 2.19 -13.68 -8.43
C GLY A 125 3.37 -13.18 -9.25
N LEU A 126 3.62 -11.86 -9.27
CA LEU A 126 4.78 -11.26 -9.93
C LEU A 126 6.09 -11.74 -9.30
N LEU A 127 6.18 -11.74 -7.97
CA LEU A 127 7.35 -12.23 -7.23
C LEU A 127 7.69 -13.68 -7.63
N PHE A 128 6.69 -14.56 -7.66
CA PHE A 128 6.91 -15.96 -8.05
C PHE A 128 7.22 -16.12 -9.54
N LEU A 129 6.64 -15.28 -10.41
CA LEU A 129 6.97 -15.27 -11.82
C LEU A 129 8.45 -14.91 -12.05
N GLU A 130 8.97 -13.93 -11.30
CA GLU A 130 10.38 -13.51 -11.33
C GLU A 130 11.32 -14.60 -10.79
N GLN A 131 10.90 -15.30 -9.73
CA GLN A 131 11.60 -16.49 -9.23
C GLN A 131 11.48 -17.72 -10.14
N ARG A 132 10.74 -17.62 -11.26
CA ARG A 132 10.44 -18.73 -12.18
C ARG A 132 9.64 -19.87 -11.54
N ASN A 133 8.96 -19.60 -10.43
CA ASN A 133 8.05 -20.53 -9.79
C ASN A 133 6.64 -20.36 -10.37
N TYR A 134 6.45 -20.90 -11.57
CA TYR A 134 5.26 -20.64 -12.39
C TYR A 134 3.97 -21.22 -11.80
N ASP A 135 4.04 -22.32 -11.04
CA ASP A 135 2.86 -22.90 -10.39
C ASP A 135 2.32 -21.97 -9.31
N LEU A 136 3.19 -21.49 -8.41
CA LEU A 136 2.79 -20.51 -7.39
C LEU A 136 2.36 -19.18 -8.02
N ALA A 137 3.00 -18.76 -9.12
CA ALA A 137 2.59 -17.54 -9.83
C ALA A 137 1.14 -17.64 -10.32
N LYS A 138 0.76 -18.75 -10.96
CA LYS A 138 -0.62 -18.99 -11.43
C LYS A 138 -1.62 -18.97 -10.28
N ASP A 139 -1.32 -19.69 -9.19
CA ASP A 139 -2.21 -19.79 -8.04
C ASP A 139 -2.49 -18.39 -7.44
N ASN A 140 -1.45 -17.57 -7.33
CA ASN A 140 -1.59 -16.20 -6.83
C ASN A 140 -2.33 -15.28 -7.81
N PHE A 141 -2.10 -15.37 -9.12
CA PHE A 141 -2.91 -14.59 -10.08
C PHE A 141 -4.38 -15.03 -10.11
N GLN A 142 -4.65 -16.32 -9.93
CA GLN A 142 -6.02 -16.83 -9.78
C GLN A 142 -6.68 -16.34 -8.50
N ALA A 143 -5.95 -16.32 -7.38
CA ALA A 143 -6.41 -15.73 -6.13
C ALA A 143 -6.67 -14.22 -6.28
N ALA A 144 -5.82 -13.51 -7.01
CA ALA A 144 -6.05 -12.10 -7.33
C ALA A 144 -7.35 -11.90 -8.11
N LEU A 145 -7.61 -12.74 -9.12
CA LEU A 145 -8.85 -12.70 -9.92
C LEU A 145 -10.10 -13.08 -9.12
N ALA A 146 -9.96 -13.86 -8.05
CA ALA A 146 -11.06 -14.28 -7.16
C ALA A 146 -11.31 -13.32 -5.98
N GLY A 147 -10.45 -12.31 -5.78
CA GLY A 147 -10.54 -11.36 -4.68
C GLY A 147 -11.43 -10.15 -4.96
N ASN A 148 -11.09 -9.02 -4.34
CA ASN A 148 -11.84 -7.76 -4.43
C ASN A 148 -11.68 -6.98 -5.77
N LEU A 149 -10.75 -7.38 -6.63
CA LEU A 149 -10.43 -6.75 -7.93
C LEU A 149 -10.24 -5.23 -7.85
N ASN A 150 -9.69 -4.75 -6.73
CA ASN A 150 -9.41 -3.35 -6.52
C ASN A 150 -7.89 -3.11 -6.59
N PRO A 151 -7.41 -2.19 -7.45
CA PRO A 151 -8.17 -1.36 -8.41
C PRO A 151 -8.62 -2.12 -9.67
N ALA A 152 -9.62 -1.59 -10.39
CA ALA A 152 -10.27 -2.27 -11.52
C ALA A 152 -9.29 -2.70 -12.64
N TRP A 153 -8.24 -1.89 -12.91
CA TRP A 153 -7.20 -2.25 -13.89
C TRP A 153 -6.44 -3.53 -13.54
N LEU A 154 -6.51 -3.97 -12.28
CA LEU A 154 -5.81 -5.17 -11.82
C LEU A 154 -6.35 -6.42 -12.52
N GLN A 155 -7.63 -6.44 -12.86
CA GLN A 155 -8.24 -7.61 -13.50
C GLN A 155 -7.60 -7.91 -14.86
N VAL A 156 -7.41 -6.88 -15.70
CA VAL A 156 -6.80 -7.07 -17.03
C VAL A 156 -5.34 -7.51 -16.91
N TRP A 157 -4.58 -6.89 -16.01
CA TRP A 157 -3.18 -7.26 -15.80
C TRP A 157 -3.03 -8.65 -15.16
N ALA A 158 -3.93 -9.06 -14.27
CA ALA A 158 -3.90 -10.40 -13.69
C ALA A 158 -4.18 -11.49 -14.74
N GLU A 159 -5.12 -11.28 -15.68
CA GLU A 159 -5.32 -12.21 -16.80
C GLU A 159 -4.09 -12.26 -17.73
N ILE A 160 -3.46 -11.12 -18.05
CA ILE A 160 -2.22 -11.08 -18.83
C ILE A 160 -1.11 -11.86 -18.12
N ARG A 161 -0.84 -11.56 -16.84
CA ARG A 161 0.25 -12.20 -16.10
C ARG A 161 0.00 -13.69 -15.86
N LEU A 162 -1.27 -14.10 -15.68
CA LEU A 162 -1.64 -15.50 -15.66
C LEU A 162 -1.37 -16.18 -17.01
N GLY A 163 -1.63 -15.49 -18.13
CA GLY A 163 -1.23 -15.94 -19.46
C GLY A 163 0.29 -16.12 -19.60
N ASN A 164 1.07 -15.14 -19.11
CA ASN A 164 2.53 -15.20 -19.12
C ASN A 164 3.06 -16.41 -18.34
N ALA A 165 2.46 -16.73 -17.19
CA ALA A 165 2.82 -17.90 -16.41
C ALA A 165 2.54 -19.22 -17.16
N TYR A 166 1.43 -19.31 -17.91
CA TYR A 166 1.14 -20.47 -18.76
C TYR A 166 2.11 -20.60 -19.94
N ASP A 167 2.43 -19.49 -20.63
CA ASP A 167 3.43 -19.48 -21.71
C ASP A 167 4.80 -19.92 -21.22
N ALA A 168 5.22 -19.46 -20.04
CA ALA A 168 6.50 -19.85 -19.44
C ALA A 168 6.60 -21.35 -19.11
N GLN A 169 5.46 -22.02 -18.91
CA GLN A 169 5.36 -23.47 -18.74
C GLN A 169 5.12 -24.24 -20.05
N GLY A 170 5.03 -23.54 -21.18
CA GLY A 170 4.75 -24.13 -22.49
C GLY A 170 3.27 -24.42 -22.78
N ASP A 171 2.35 -24.04 -21.89
CA ASP A 171 0.90 -24.22 -22.07
C ASP A 171 0.30 -23.04 -22.87
N ARG A 172 0.73 -22.92 -24.14
CA ARG A 172 0.33 -21.83 -25.03
C ARG A 172 -1.18 -21.74 -25.22
N ALA A 173 -1.86 -22.89 -25.24
CA ALA A 173 -3.31 -22.94 -25.43
C ALA A 173 -4.04 -22.22 -24.29
N ARG A 174 -3.66 -22.48 -23.04
CA ARG A 174 -4.23 -21.77 -21.89
C ARG A 174 -3.76 -20.32 -21.84
N ALA A 175 -2.52 -20.03 -22.19
CA ALA A 175 -2.02 -18.65 -22.25
C ALA A 175 -2.85 -17.76 -23.19
N VAL A 176 -3.07 -18.21 -24.43
CA VAL A 176 -3.90 -17.48 -25.41
C VAL A 176 -5.33 -17.30 -24.92
N ALA A 177 -5.91 -18.29 -24.25
CA ALA A 177 -7.25 -18.15 -23.67
C ALA A 177 -7.30 -17.05 -22.58
N ARG A 178 -6.22 -16.86 -21.81
CA ARG A 178 -6.10 -15.79 -20.83
C ARG A 178 -5.91 -14.42 -21.49
N TYR A 179 -5.08 -14.31 -22.52
CA TYR A 179 -4.94 -13.06 -23.27
C TYR A 179 -6.24 -12.63 -23.97
N LYS A 180 -7.02 -13.57 -24.50
CA LYS A 180 -8.36 -13.27 -25.07
C LYS A 180 -9.35 -12.78 -24.01
N ARG A 181 -9.28 -13.31 -22.79
CA ARG A 181 -10.06 -12.77 -21.66
C ARG A 181 -9.64 -11.33 -21.35
N ALA A 182 -8.33 -11.07 -21.27
CA ALA A 182 -7.81 -9.73 -21.06
C ALA A 182 -8.24 -8.73 -22.16
N GLU A 183 -8.24 -9.17 -23.42
CA GLU A 183 -8.76 -8.39 -24.56
C GLU A 183 -10.24 -8.03 -24.39
N SER A 184 -11.05 -9.00 -24.00
CA SER A 184 -12.51 -8.81 -23.84
C SER A 184 -12.89 -7.84 -22.72
N LEU A 185 -11.98 -7.55 -21.77
CA LEU A 185 -12.21 -6.57 -20.71
C LEU A 185 -12.16 -5.13 -21.25
N GLY A 186 -11.46 -4.88 -22.37
CA GLY A 186 -11.38 -3.55 -22.99
C GLY A 186 -10.61 -2.48 -22.19
N GLU A 187 -10.14 -2.80 -20.99
CA GLU A 187 -9.35 -1.89 -20.14
C GLU A 187 -7.92 -1.72 -20.70
N ASP A 188 -7.51 -0.48 -20.98
CA ASP A 188 -6.19 -0.15 -21.54
C ASP A 188 -5.34 0.69 -20.56
N TYR A 189 -5.30 0.26 -19.30
CA TYR A 189 -4.43 0.85 -18.31
C TYR A 189 -2.98 0.38 -18.53
N ASP A 190 -2.04 1.33 -18.59
CA ASP A 190 -0.59 1.08 -18.71
C ASP A 190 -0.19 0.25 -19.96
N GLY A 191 -0.94 0.41 -21.07
CA GLY A 191 -0.68 -0.31 -22.32
C GLY A 191 -1.06 -1.79 -22.29
N ALA A 192 -2.04 -2.15 -21.45
CA ALA A 192 -2.51 -3.53 -21.34
C ALA A 192 -2.94 -4.13 -22.69
N GLN A 193 -3.63 -3.37 -23.55
CA GLN A 193 -4.09 -3.89 -24.84
C GLN A 193 -2.95 -4.10 -25.85
N GLU A 194 -1.90 -3.28 -25.77
CA GLU A 194 -0.67 -3.51 -26.53
C GLU A 194 0.04 -4.79 -26.05
N ALA A 195 0.13 -4.98 -24.74
CA ALA A 195 0.69 -6.20 -24.14
C ALA A 195 -0.11 -7.45 -24.56
N VAL A 196 -1.45 -7.38 -24.58
CA VAL A 196 -2.30 -8.47 -25.07
C VAL A 196 -1.98 -8.82 -26.52
N LYS A 197 -1.94 -7.83 -27.42
CA LYS A 197 -1.61 -8.05 -28.84
C LYS A 197 -0.22 -8.68 -28.99
N LYS A 198 0.77 -8.16 -28.26
CA LYS A 198 2.13 -8.72 -28.21
C LYS A 198 2.11 -10.18 -27.81
N TYR A 199 1.47 -10.51 -26.69
CA TYR A 199 1.51 -11.87 -26.15
C TYR A 199 0.58 -12.86 -26.88
N GLN A 200 -0.45 -12.39 -27.59
CA GLN A 200 -1.21 -13.22 -28.52
C GLN A 200 -0.40 -13.59 -29.76
N ALA A 201 0.40 -12.66 -30.29
CA ALA A 201 1.26 -12.90 -31.44
C ALA A 201 2.48 -13.77 -31.09
N THR A 202 3.15 -13.43 -29.98
CA THR A 202 4.42 -14.05 -29.56
C THR A 202 4.31 -14.57 -28.12
N PRO A 203 4.66 -15.83 -27.84
CA PRO A 203 4.69 -16.35 -26.47
C PRO A 203 5.56 -15.51 -25.55
N TYR A 204 5.10 -15.31 -24.31
CA TYR A 204 5.92 -14.73 -23.26
C TYR A 204 7.14 -15.62 -23.00
N ASP A 205 8.35 -15.05 -23.11
CA ASP A 205 9.60 -15.71 -22.74
C ASP A 205 10.20 -15.05 -21.48
N PRO A 206 10.27 -15.77 -20.34
CA PRO A 206 10.89 -15.26 -19.11
C PRO A 206 12.42 -15.12 -19.20
N ARG A 207 13.05 -15.49 -20.32
CA ARG A 207 14.50 -15.33 -20.56
C ARG A 207 14.81 -14.15 -21.47
N ASP A 208 13.81 -13.56 -22.12
CA ASP A 208 13.98 -12.39 -22.95
C ASP A 208 14.18 -11.13 -22.08
N SER A 209 15.29 -10.43 -22.30
CA SER A 209 15.71 -9.26 -21.55
C SER A 209 14.79 -8.05 -21.73
N GLN A 210 13.97 -8.01 -22.79
CA GLN A 210 12.94 -6.98 -22.98
C GLN A 210 11.70 -7.18 -22.10
N THR A 211 11.51 -8.38 -21.57
CA THR A 211 10.32 -8.74 -20.79
C THR A 211 10.48 -8.41 -19.29
N ALA A 212 11.71 -8.19 -18.84
CA ALA A 212 12.08 -7.93 -17.44
C ALA A 212 11.96 -6.45 -17.00
N LEU A 213 11.55 -5.53 -17.90
CA LEU A 213 11.67 -4.08 -17.71
C LEU A 213 10.34 -3.32 -17.57
N ILE A 214 9.26 -3.97 -17.15
CA ILE A 214 8.13 -3.22 -16.57
C ILE A 214 8.44 -3.06 -15.07
N ARG A 215 9.38 -2.16 -14.76
CA ARG A 215 9.73 -1.71 -13.41
C ARG A 215 8.96 -0.44 -13.05
#